data_AF-A0A495QSJ1-F1
#
_entry.id   AF-A0A495QSJ1-F1
#
_cell.length_a   1.000
_cell.length_b   1.000
_cell.length_c   1.000
_cell.angle_alpha   90.00
_cell.angle_beta   90.00
_cell.angle_gamma   90.00
#
_symmetry.space_group_name_H-M   'P 1'
#
loop_
_entity.id
_entity.type
_entity.pdbx_description
1 polymer ?
#
loop_
_entity_poly.entity_id
_entity_poly.type
_entity_poly.pdbx_seq_one_letter_code
_entity_poly.pdbx_strand_id
1 'polypeptide(L)'
;MRRCDLEVEDCIADHIAPRLDGRMARDERHWNARCPAHDDVKRSLTITRGTRGQRVVWRCHKGCIGQEVKRAMLARGIDPACIPWHPDGPEDQAAELGAEVQELRAKLAEIEKVITGPDAKNVQRMRLLIGMLLWPSYDAHATAERLGIGWRTAYRVMEQIRREKQ
;
A
#
# COMPACT_ATOMS: atom_id res chain seq x y z
N MET A 1 -3.44 11.25 5.97
CA MET A 1 -3.08 10.76 7.33
C MET A 1 -2.10 11.76 7.92
N ARG A 2 -2.43 12.41 9.05
CA ARG A 2 -1.53 13.43 9.65
C ARG A 2 -0.27 12.73 10.17
N ARG A 3 0.90 13.32 9.97
CA ARG A 3 2.15 12.89 10.62
C ARG A 3 2.32 13.70 11.90
N CYS A 4 3.03 13.14 12.87
CA CYS A 4 3.48 13.91 14.02
C CYS A 4 4.55 14.92 13.55
N ASP A 5 4.39 16.18 13.92
CA ASP A 5 5.27 17.28 13.49
C ASP A 5 6.56 17.40 14.31
N LEU A 6 6.70 16.63 15.40
CA LEU A 6 7.93 16.57 16.17
C LEU A 6 9.04 15.85 15.41
N GLU A 7 10.29 15.98 15.84
CA GLU A 7 11.36 15.06 15.44
C GLU A 7 11.11 13.67 16.02
N VAL A 8 11.77 12.65 15.44
CA VAL A 8 11.49 11.25 15.79
C VAL A 8 11.77 10.99 17.27
N GLU A 9 12.92 11.44 17.73
CA GLU A 9 13.41 11.29 19.08
C GLU A 9 12.48 11.99 20.07
N ASP A 10 12.09 13.24 19.79
CA ASP A 10 11.16 14.02 20.62
C ASP A 10 9.76 13.38 20.66
N CYS A 11 9.26 12.87 19.53
CA CYS A 11 8.00 12.14 19.51
C CYS A 11 8.06 10.85 20.34
N ILE A 12 9.17 10.11 20.29
CA ILE A 12 9.31 8.92 21.13
C ILE A 12 9.35 9.35 22.61
N ALA A 13 10.13 10.39 22.94
CA ALA A 13 10.29 10.89 24.31
C ALA A 13 8.99 11.46 24.91
N ASP A 14 8.19 12.19 24.11
CA ASP A 14 7.04 12.95 24.60
C ASP A 14 5.71 12.24 24.38
N HIS A 15 5.56 11.56 23.24
CA HIS A 15 4.28 10.96 22.85
C HIS A 15 4.21 9.46 23.17
N ILE A 16 5.31 8.71 23.08
CA ILE A 16 5.27 7.25 23.13
C ILE A 16 5.77 6.72 24.48
N ALA A 17 7.02 7.01 24.84
CA ALA A 17 7.68 6.47 26.02
C ALA A 17 6.90 6.74 27.33
N PRO A 18 6.35 7.94 27.60
CA PRO A 18 5.67 8.21 28.87
C PRO A 18 4.43 7.33 29.08
N ARG A 19 3.73 6.94 28.01
CA ARG A 19 2.51 6.11 28.04
C ARG A 19 2.78 4.62 28.26
N LEU A 20 4.03 4.20 28.09
CA LEU A 20 4.46 2.80 28.16
C LEU A 20 5.45 2.54 29.29
N ASP A 21 5.56 3.47 30.26
CA ASP A 21 6.64 3.50 31.25
C ASP A 21 7.97 3.25 30.54
N GLY A 22 8.33 4.10 29.56
CA GLY A 22 9.50 4.00 28.69
C GLY A 22 10.69 4.82 29.20
N ARG A 23 11.92 4.38 28.93
CA ARG A 23 13.16 5.08 29.30
C ARG A 23 14.16 4.96 28.17
N MET A 24 14.91 6.04 27.93
CA MET A 24 16.03 6.02 27.00
C MET A 24 17.10 5.05 27.50
N ALA A 25 17.66 4.26 26.59
CA ALA A 25 18.75 3.37 26.87
C ALA A 25 20.07 4.14 27.05
N ARG A 26 21.07 3.50 27.65
CA ARG A 26 22.38 4.12 27.95
C ARG A 26 23.16 4.53 26.71
N ASP A 27 22.87 3.94 25.56
CA ASP A 27 23.51 4.26 24.28
C ASP A 27 22.80 5.41 23.53
N GLU A 28 21.71 5.95 24.09
CA GLU A 28 20.91 7.07 23.57
C GLU A 28 20.35 6.85 22.15
N ARG A 29 20.30 5.59 21.68
CA ARG A 29 19.81 5.26 20.34
C ARG A 29 18.40 4.69 20.33
N HIS A 30 17.92 4.23 21.49
CA HIS A 30 16.65 3.54 21.61
C HIS A 30 16.01 3.74 22.98
N TRP A 31 14.73 3.42 23.06
CA TRP A 31 13.95 3.44 24.29
C TRP A 31 13.51 2.03 24.62
N ASN A 32 13.60 1.69 25.91
CA ASN A 32 13.07 0.44 26.45
C ASN A 32 11.82 0.75 27.28
N ALA A 33 10.71 0.16 26.87
CA ALA A 33 9.38 0.37 27.45
C ALA A 33 8.73 -0.98 27.79
N ARG A 34 7.64 -0.91 28.56
CA ARG A 34 6.81 -2.09 28.83
C ARG A 34 5.92 -2.35 27.63
N CYS A 35 5.86 -3.59 27.18
CA CYS A 35 4.91 -3.99 26.16
C CYS A 35 3.48 -3.86 26.71
N PRO A 36 2.58 -3.13 26.03
CA PRO A 36 1.19 -3.01 26.48
C PRO A 36 0.32 -4.23 26.11
N ALA A 37 0.83 -5.16 25.29
CA ALA A 37 0.08 -6.35 24.83
C ALA A 37 0.16 -7.55 25.77
N HIS A 38 1.06 -7.54 26.76
CA HIS A 38 1.13 -8.53 27.82
C HIS A 38 1.42 -7.87 29.15
N ASP A 39 1.27 -8.61 30.26
CA ASP A 39 1.65 -8.11 31.57
C ASP A 39 3.18 -8.06 31.70
N ASP A 40 3.75 -6.92 31.30
CA ASP A 40 5.18 -6.77 31.15
C ASP A 40 5.85 -6.22 32.42
N VAL A 41 6.43 -7.13 33.20
CA VAL A 41 7.20 -6.80 34.40
C VAL A 41 8.58 -6.23 34.05
N LYS A 42 9.19 -6.67 32.94
CA LYS A 42 10.51 -6.22 32.48
C LYS A 42 10.37 -5.57 31.12
N ARG A 43 10.83 -4.32 30.94
CA ARG A 43 10.78 -3.57 29.68
C ARG A 43 11.24 -4.41 28.48
N SER A 44 10.30 -5.06 27.82
CA SER A 44 10.57 -6.01 26.74
C SER A 44 10.30 -5.43 25.36
N LEU A 45 9.78 -4.19 25.32
CA LEU A 45 9.51 -3.46 24.10
C LEU A 45 10.64 -2.47 23.86
N THR A 46 11.37 -2.66 22.76
CA THR A 46 12.33 -1.68 22.25
C THR A 46 11.63 -0.78 21.25
N ILE A 47 11.88 0.53 21.31
CA ILE A 47 11.37 1.55 20.40
C ILE A 47 12.58 2.32 19.86
N THR A 48 12.69 2.45 18.55
CA THR A 48 13.82 3.08 17.86
C THR A 48 13.34 4.01 16.77
N ARG A 49 14.22 4.93 16.36
CA ARG A 49 14.09 5.59 15.07
C ARG A 49 14.02 4.53 13.96
N GLY A 50 13.07 4.67 13.05
CA GLY A 50 13.00 3.83 11.86
C GLY A 50 13.97 4.27 10.76
N THR A 51 14.24 3.37 9.84
CA THR A 51 14.99 3.68 8.61
C THR A 51 14.08 3.48 7.40
N ARG A 52 14.47 4.02 6.23
CA ARG A 52 13.80 3.75 4.94
C ARG A 52 12.28 4.03 4.93
N GLY A 53 11.88 5.22 5.37
CA GLY A 53 10.48 5.69 5.29
C GLY A 53 9.61 5.35 6.50
N GLN A 54 10.11 4.54 7.44
CA GLN A 54 9.48 4.32 8.74
C GLN A 54 10.01 5.33 9.75
N ARG A 55 9.11 6.07 10.41
CA ARG A 55 9.50 7.12 11.38
C ARG A 55 9.91 6.51 12.72
N VAL A 56 9.07 5.63 13.26
CA VAL A 56 9.28 4.93 14.54
C VAL A 56 9.12 3.44 14.29
N VAL A 57 10.04 2.63 14.82
CA VAL A 57 9.97 1.17 14.80
C VAL A 57 9.96 0.67 16.23
N TRP A 58 9.24 -0.42 16.48
CA TRP A 58 9.23 -1.05 17.79
C TRP A 58 9.18 -2.56 17.66
N ARG A 59 9.70 -3.26 18.67
CA ARG A 59 9.74 -4.73 18.73
C ARG A 59 9.57 -5.20 20.15
N CYS A 60 8.64 -6.13 20.37
CA CYS A 60 8.52 -6.86 21.62
C CYS A 60 9.39 -8.12 21.59
N HIS A 61 10.34 -8.25 22.52
CA HIS A 61 11.24 -9.41 22.60
C HIS A 61 10.60 -10.66 23.24
N LYS A 62 9.32 -10.57 23.65
CA LYS A 62 8.51 -11.70 24.12
C LYS A 62 7.67 -12.37 23.03
N GLY A 63 7.70 -11.84 21.80
CA GLY A 63 7.02 -12.45 20.65
C GLY A 63 5.55 -12.04 20.47
N CYS A 64 5.10 -10.93 21.08
CA CYS A 64 3.76 -10.42 20.84
C CYS A 64 3.53 -10.08 19.36
N ILE A 65 2.33 -10.36 18.87
CA ILE A 65 1.93 -10.03 17.51
C ILE A 65 1.91 -8.50 17.35
N GLY A 66 2.52 -7.99 16.28
CA GLY A 66 2.65 -6.55 16.09
C GLY A 66 1.30 -5.81 16.08
N GLN A 67 0.27 -6.38 15.47
CA GLN A 67 -1.06 -5.78 15.49
C GLN A 67 -1.63 -5.63 16.91
N GLU A 68 -1.36 -6.58 17.80
CA GLU A 68 -1.82 -6.54 19.19
C GLU A 68 -1.07 -5.47 19.98
N VAL A 69 0.25 -5.38 19.79
CA VAL A 69 1.08 -4.32 20.39
C VAL A 69 0.60 -2.94 19.93
N LYS A 70 0.38 -2.75 18.63
CA LYS A 70 -0.16 -1.48 18.10
C LYS A 70 -1.53 -1.16 18.70
N ARG A 71 -2.45 -2.12 18.69
CA ARG A 71 -3.81 -1.94 19.25
C ARG A 71 -3.75 -1.54 20.72
N ALA A 72 -2.88 -2.19 21.49
CA ALA A 72 -2.69 -1.87 22.90
C ALA A 72 -2.01 -0.51 23.12
N MET A 73 -1.07 -0.10 22.26
CA MET A 73 -0.51 1.26 22.28
C MET A 73 -1.56 2.34 22.00
N LEU A 74 -2.44 2.11 21.02
CA LEU A 74 -3.56 3.00 20.72
C LEU A 74 -4.52 3.09 21.91
N ALA A 75 -4.81 1.97 22.58
CA ALA A 75 -5.63 1.94 23.79
C ALA A 75 -4.98 2.70 24.97
N ARG A 76 -3.66 2.89 24.96
CA ARG A 76 -2.93 3.75 25.91
C ARG A 76 -2.93 5.23 25.51
N GLY A 77 -3.68 5.61 24.47
CA GLY A 77 -3.81 6.99 24.01
C GLY A 77 -2.59 7.50 23.25
N ILE A 78 -1.80 6.62 22.64
CA ILE A 78 -0.75 7.01 21.70
C ILE A 78 -1.42 7.29 20.34
N ASP A 79 -1.16 8.45 19.75
CA ASP A 79 -1.76 8.84 18.47
C ASP A 79 -1.27 7.92 17.31
N PRO A 80 -2.16 7.48 16.39
CA PRO A 80 -1.78 6.70 15.21
C PRO A 80 -0.65 7.32 14.37
N ALA A 81 -0.50 8.64 14.36
CA ALA A 81 0.56 9.37 13.67
C ALA A 81 1.95 9.17 14.32
N CYS A 82 2.01 8.82 15.60
CA CYS A 82 3.24 8.58 16.35
C CYS A 82 3.72 7.13 16.22
N ILE A 83 2.79 6.19 16.00
CA ILE A 83 3.05 4.75 15.86
C ILE A 83 2.52 4.21 14.51
N PRO A 84 3.08 4.67 13.38
CA PRO A 84 2.77 4.05 12.10
C PRO A 84 3.23 2.59 12.18
N TRP A 85 2.27 1.67 12.16
CA TRP A 85 2.57 0.25 12.15
C TRP A 85 2.98 -0.13 10.74
N HIS A 86 4.18 -0.70 10.64
CA HIS A 86 4.55 -1.54 9.53
C HIS A 86 4.81 -2.95 10.08
N PRO A 87 3.95 -3.94 9.75
CA PRO A 87 4.15 -5.34 10.17
C PRO A 87 5.43 -5.93 9.61
N ASP A 88 5.76 -5.48 8.40
CA ASP A 88 6.64 -6.18 7.52
C ASP A 88 7.77 -5.24 7.12
N GLY A 89 8.97 -5.80 7.00
CA GLY A 89 10.07 -5.12 6.36
C GLY A 89 9.74 -4.78 4.90
N PRO A 90 10.69 -4.19 4.15
CA PRO A 90 10.52 -3.92 2.72
C PRO A 90 10.22 -5.17 1.86
N GLU A 91 10.30 -6.38 2.43
CA GLU A 91 10.19 -7.66 1.72
C GLU A 91 8.73 -8.09 1.49
N ASP A 92 7.85 -8.06 2.49
CA ASP A 92 6.44 -8.42 2.27
C ASP A 92 5.65 -7.29 1.58
N GLN A 93 6.03 -6.02 1.82
CA GLN A 93 5.56 -4.92 0.97
C GLN A 93 6.00 -5.10 -0.48
N ALA A 94 7.23 -5.54 -0.73
CA ALA A 94 7.71 -5.81 -2.09
C ALA A 94 6.99 -7.01 -2.73
N ALA A 95 6.51 -7.98 -1.95
CA ALA A 95 5.71 -9.09 -2.45
C ALA A 95 4.30 -8.63 -2.86
N GLU A 96 3.62 -7.85 -2.02
CA GLU A 96 2.26 -7.35 -2.29
C GLU A 96 2.27 -6.29 -3.41
N LEU A 97 3.18 -5.31 -3.34
CA LEU A 97 3.47 -4.38 -4.46
C LEU A 97 3.97 -5.15 -5.69
N GLY A 98 4.67 -6.25 -5.50
CA GLY A 98 5.14 -7.11 -6.58
C GLY A 98 3.98 -7.70 -7.38
N ALA A 99 2.95 -8.21 -6.71
CA ALA A 99 1.75 -8.72 -7.36
C ALA A 99 1.01 -7.61 -8.13
N GLU A 100 0.82 -6.44 -7.50
CA GLU A 100 0.15 -5.29 -8.13
C GLU A 100 0.95 -4.75 -9.34
N VAL A 101 2.28 -4.67 -9.22
CA VAL A 101 3.17 -4.27 -10.32
C VAL A 101 3.15 -5.27 -11.46
N GLN A 102 3.07 -6.58 -11.18
CA GLN A 102 2.94 -7.60 -12.23
C GLN A 102 1.60 -7.48 -12.97
N GLU A 103 0.51 -7.21 -12.25
CA GLU A 103 -0.79 -6.95 -12.87
C GLU A 103 -0.75 -5.70 -13.76
N LEU A 104 -0.16 -4.60 -13.27
CA LEU A 104 0.01 -3.37 -14.05
C LEU A 104 0.90 -3.57 -15.28
N ARG A 105 1.98 -4.36 -15.17
CA ARG A 105 2.84 -4.71 -16.31
C ARG A 105 2.11 -5.54 -17.35
N ALA A 106 1.28 -6.50 -16.94
CA ALA A 106 0.45 -7.27 -17.85
C ALA A 106 -0.55 -6.37 -18.60
N LYS A 107 -1.18 -5.42 -17.90
CA LYS A 107 -2.06 -4.43 -18.52
C LYS A 107 -1.32 -3.51 -19.50
N LEU A 108 -0.09 -3.09 -19.16
CA LEU A 108 0.74 -2.25 -20.03
C LEU A 108 1.14 -2.98 -21.32
N ALA A 109 1.51 -4.25 -21.23
CA ALA A 109 1.84 -5.06 -22.40
C ALA A 109 0.66 -5.22 -23.38
N GLU A 110 -0.56 -5.33 -22.87
CA GLU A 110 -1.78 -5.36 -23.71
C GLU A 110 -2.03 -4.02 -24.41
N ILE A 111 -1.77 -2.90 -23.73
CA ILE A 111 -1.84 -1.56 -24.33
C ILE A 111 -0.77 -1.40 -25.43
N GLU A 112 0.45 -1.89 -25.22
CA GLU A 112 1.53 -1.80 -26.21
C GLU A 112 1.23 -2.56 -27.51
N LYS A 113 0.68 -3.78 -27.43
CA LYS A 113 0.24 -4.55 -28.61
C LYS A 113 -0.78 -3.79 -29.46
N VAL A 114 -1.66 -3.06 -28.79
CA VAL A 114 -2.72 -2.27 -29.41
C VAL A 114 -2.17 -1.00 -30.06
N ILE A 115 -1.17 -0.36 -29.45
CA ILE A 115 -0.49 0.84 -29.98
C ILE A 115 0.38 0.51 -31.20
N THR A 116 1.12 -0.60 -31.15
CA THR A 116 2.17 -0.93 -32.12
C THR A 116 1.70 -1.75 -33.32
N GLY A 117 0.44 -2.18 -33.34
CA GLY A 117 -0.10 -2.95 -34.44
C GLY A 117 -0.26 -2.13 -35.74
N PRO A 118 -0.09 -2.74 -36.94
CA PRO A 118 0.09 -2.02 -38.20
C PRO A 118 -1.17 -1.45 -38.91
N ASP A 119 -2.37 -1.46 -38.32
CA ASP A 119 -3.63 -1.17 -39.04
C ASP A 119 -4.45 0.00 -38.43
N ALA A 120 -5.12 0.82 -39.26
CA ALA A 120 -6.02 1.90 -38.80
C ALA A 120 -7.21 1.38 -37.98
N LYS A 121 -7.55 0.10 -38.14
CA LYS A 121 -8.48 -0.64 -37.29
C LYS A 121 -7.99 -0.75 -35.83
N ASN A 122 -6.67 -0.71 -35.60
CA ASN A 122 -6.09 -0.70 -34.27
C ASN A 122 -6.38 0.59 -33.52
N VAL A 123 -6.52 1.74 -34.20
CA VAL A 123 -6.86 3.00 -33.52
C VAL A 123 -8.26 2.96 -32.92
N GLN A 124 -9.24 2.42 -33.64
CA GLN A 124 -10.61 2.30 -33.11
C GLN A 124 -10.72 1.21 -32.05
N ARG A 125 -10.01 0.09 -32.25
CA ARG A 125 -9.83 -0.95 -31.24
C ARG A 125 -9.16 -0.41 -29.96
N MET A 126 -8.15 0.43 -30.11
CA MET A 126 -7.42 1.09 -29.03
C MET A 126 -8.31 2.03 -28.24
N ARG A 127 -9.03 2.91 -28.95
CA ARG A 127 -9.99 3.81 -28.32
C ARG A 127 -11.00 3.02 -27.49
N LEU A 128 -11.55 1.93 -28.03
CA LEU A 128 -12.54 1.10 -27.34
C LEU A 128 -11.96 0.40 -26.10
N LEU A 129 -10.78 -0.23 -26.22
CA LEU A 129 -10.13 -0.92 -25.10
C LEU A 129 -9.70 0.04 -23.98
N ILE A 130 -9.11 1.19 -24.33
CA ILE A 130 -8.73 2.23 -23.37
C ILE A 130 -9.98 2.76 -22.67
N GLY A 131 -11.07 3.01 -23.40
CA GLY A 131 -12.32 3.45 -22.81
C GLY A 131 -12.91 2.44 -21.82
N MET A 132 -12.90 1.14 -22.13
CA MET A 132 -13.40 0.10 -21.24
C MET A 132 -12.54 -0.07 -19.98
N LEU A 133 -11.22 0.17 -20.08
CA LEU A 133 -10.30 0.15 -18.94
C LEU A 133 -10.47 1.37 -18.02
N LEU A 134 -10.65 2.56 -18.60
CA LEU A 134 -10.83 3.80 -17.84
C LEU A 134 -12.24 3.92 -17.24
N TRP A 135 -13.23 3.24 -17.84
CA TRP A 135 -14.62 3.21 -17.38
C TRP A 135 -15.09 1.77 -17.14
N PRO A 136 -14.64 1.12 -16.06
CA PRO A 136 -14.92 -0.30 -15.82
C PRO A 136 -16.40 -0.63 -15.58
N SER A 137 -17.23 0.38 -15.30
CA SER A 137 -18.69 0.24 -15.23
C SER A 137 -19.39 0.32 -16.59
N TYR A 138 -18.66 0.60 -17.67
CA TYR A 138 -19.21 0.74 -19.02
C TYR A 138 -19.00 -0.56 -19.78
N ASP A 139 -20.05 -1.05 -20.42
CA ASP A 139 -19.92 -2.11 -21.41
C ASP A 139 -19.38 -1.56 -22.74
N ALA A 140 -19.05 -2.46 -23.67
CA ALA A 140 -18.48 -2.07 -24.96
C ALA A 140 -19.38 -1.13 -25.78
N HIS A 141 -20.71 -1.19 -25.60
CA HIS A 141 -21.64 -0.31 -26.28
C HIS A 141 -21.59 1.10 -25.70
N ALA A 142 -21.72 1.22 -24.38
CA ALA A 142 -21.63 2.50 -23.66
C ALA A 142 -20.27 3.18 -23.87
N THR A 143 -19.19 2.41 -23.92
CA THR A 143 -17.86 2.93 -24.26
C THR A 143 -17.79 3.42 -25.71
N ALA A 144 -18.34 2.68 -26.68
CA ALA A 144 -18.33 3.08 -28.09
C ALA A 144 -19.09 4.38 -28.34
N GLU A 145 -20.28 4.51 -27.75
CA GLU A 145 -21.11 5.72 -27.83
C GLU A 145 -20.37 6.95 -27.30
N ARG A 146 -19.77 6.82 -26.11
CA ARG A 146 -18.99 7.89 -25.47
C ARG A 146 -17.77 8.32 -26.29
N LEU A 147 -17.19 7.41 -27.07
CA LEU A 147 -16.01 7.67 -27.91
C LEU A 147 -16.36 8.12 -29.33
N GLY A 148 -17.65 8.23 -29.67
CA GLY A 148 -18.10 8.55 -31.03
C GLY A 148 -17.81 7.45 -32.04
N ILE A 149 -17.71 6.19 -31.60
CA ILE A 149 -17.44 5.03 -32.46
C ILE A 149 -18.78 4.41 -32.87
N GLY A 150 -19.01 4.29 -34.18
CA GLY A 150 -20.23 3.65 -34.68
C GLY A 150 -20.35 2.18 -34.25
N TRP A 151 -21.56 1.76 -33.87
CA TRP A 151 -21.84 0.42 -33.32
C TRP A 151 -21.32 -0.74 -34.18
N ARG A 152 -21.43 -0.68 -35.52
CA ARG A 152 -20.90 -1.71 -36.43
C ARG A 152 -19.37 -1.83 -36.39
N THR A 153 -18.66 -0.76 -36.05
CA THR A 153 -17.21 -0.76 -35.87
C THR A 153 -16.86 -1.34 -34.50
N ALA A 154 -17.57 -0.92 -33.45
CA ALA A 154 -17.40 -1.46 -32.10
C ALA A 154 -17.68 -2.97 -32.03
N TYR A 155 -18.76 -3.45 -32.67
CA TYR A 155 -19.10 -4.87 -32.73
C TYR A 155 -18.00 -5.71 -33.39
N ARG A 156 -17.48 -5.27 -34.54
CA ARG A 156 -16.38 -5.96 -35.25
C ARG A 156 -15.12 -6.05 -34.39
N VAL A 157 -14.79 -4.97 -33.70
CA VAL A 157 -13.66 -4.92 -32.75
C VAL A 157 -13.87 -5.92 -31.61
N MET A 158 -15.06 -5.96 -31.00
CA MET A 158 -15.36 -6.86 -29.89
C MET A 158 -15.37 -8.34 -30.29
N GLU A 159 -15.87 -8.66 -31.49
CA GLU A 159 -15.84 -10.02 -32.01
C GLU A 159 -14.40 -10.51 -32.22
N GLN A 160 -13.53 -9.65 -32.74
CA GLN A 160 -12.11 -9.94 -32.91
C GLN A 160 -11.42 -10.20 -31.55
N ILE A 161 -11.67 -9.35 -30.54
CA ILE A 161 -11.14 -9.54 -29.18
C ILE A 161 -11.60 -10.90 -28.58
N ARG A 162 -12.85 -11.32 -28.81
CA ARG A 162 -13.35 -12.61 -28.31
C ARG A 162 -12.67 -13.81 -28.97
N ARG A 163 -12.42 -13.74 -30.28
CA ARG A 163 -11.75 -14.81 -31.04
C ARG A 163 -10.29 -15.00 -30.62
N GLU A 164 -9.60 -13.93 -30.23
CA GLU A 164 -8.20 -13.98 -29.80
C GLU A 164 -8.01 -14.44 -28.34
N LYS A 165 -9.09 -14.53 -27.55
CA LYS A 165 -9.07 -15.01 -26.16
C LYS A 165 -9.42 -16.50 -25.99
N GLN A 166 -9.80 -17.18 -27.08
CA GLN A 166 -10.04 -18.64 -27.13
C GLN A 166 -8.77 -19.36 -27.55
#